data_AF-A0A7K8I1P5-F1
#
_entry.id   AF-A0A7K8I1P5-F1
#
_cell.length_a   1.000
_cell.length_b   1.000
_cell.length_c   1.000
_cell.angle_alpha   90.00
_cell.angle_beta   90.00
_cell.angle_gamma   90.00
#
_symmetry.space_group_name_H-M   'P 1'
#
loop_
_entity.id
_entity.type
_entity.pdbx_description
1 polymer ?
#
loop_
_entity_poly.entity_id
_entity_poly.type
_entity_poly.pdbx_seq_one_letter_code
_entity_poly.pdbx_strand_id
1 'polypeptide(L)' 'RDTAGQERFHTITTSYYRGAMGIMLVYDITNAKSFENISKWLRNIDEHANEDVERMLLGNKCDMEDKRVVPKAKGEQVS' A
#
# COMPACT_ATOMS: atom_id res chain seq x y z
N ARG A 1 -20.20 17.37 18.05
CA ARG A 1 -19.47 18.00 16.92
C ARG A 1 -18.31 17.07 16.61
N ASP A 2 -18.60 16.03 15.84
CA ASP A 2 -17.64 15.05 15.35
C ASP A 2 -16.87 15.68 14.20
N THR A 3 -15.70 16.23 14.48
CA THR A 3 -14.69 16.43 13.45
C THR A 3 -14.10 15.07 13.14
N ALA A 4 -14.84 14.31 12.32
CA ALA A 4 -14.38 13.11 11.62
C ALA A 4 -13.26 13.51 10.65
N GLY A 5 -12.10 13.86 11.20
CA GLY A 5 -10.83 13.98 10.48
C GLY A 5 -10.27 12.59 10.22
N GLN A 6 -10.98 11.79 9.44
CA GLN A 6 -10.52 10.51 8.90
C GLN A 6 -9.97 10.71 7.47
N GLU A 7 -9.23 11.81 7.26
CA GLU A 7 -8.41 12.04 6.08
C GLU A 7 -6.90 11.83 6.38
N ARG A 8 -6.57 11.25 7.55
CA ARG A 8 -5.19 10.88 7.93
C ARG A 8 -4.66 9.62 7.20
N PHE A 9 -5.10 9.38 5.97
CA PHE A 9 -4.54 8.31 5.11
C PHE A 9 -3.68 8.85 3.97
N HIS A 10 -3.28 10.12 4.02
CA HIS A 10 -2.41 10.72 3.02
C HIS A 10 -1.32 11.60 3.66
N THR A 11 -0.60 11.08 4.65
CA THR A 11 0.66 11.73 5.09
C THR A 11 1.63 10.67 5.60
N ILE A 12 2.25 9.95 4.67
CA ILE A 12 3.62 9.48 4.88
C ILE A 12 4.49 10.26 3.90
N THR A 13 4.67 11.52 4.30
CA THR A 13 5.93 12.26 4.29
C THR A 13 6.91 11.89 3.19
N THR A 14 6.80 12.61 2.08
CA THR A 14 7.78 12.76 0.99
C THR A 14 9.17 13.23 1.44
N SER A 15 9.41 13.43 2.74
CA SER A 15 10.71 13.86 3.29
C SER A 15 11.65 12.71 3.69
N TYR A 16 11.27 11.43 3.52
CA TYR A 16 12.17 10.29 3.82
C TYR A 16 12.92 9.71 2.61
N TYR A 17 12.62 10.15 1.38
CA TYR A 17 13.20 9.56 0.16
C TYR A 17 14.73 9.74 0.00
N ARG A 18 15.38 10.58 0.81
CA ARG A 18 16.86 10.74 0.78
C ARG A 18 17.63 9.78 1.71
N GLY A 19 16.94 8.91 2.45
CA GLY A 19 17.58 7.91 3.32
C GLY A 19 16.75 6.65 3.61
N ALA A 20 15.55 6.52 3.03
CA ALA A 20 14.74 5.32 3.17
C ALA A 20 15.28 4.21 2.25
N MET A 21 15.69 3.09 2.84
CA MET A 21 16.09 1.87 2.12
C MET A 21 14.91 1.09 1.55
N GLY A 22 13.67 1.39 1.97
CA GLY A 22 12.51 0.65 1.49
C GLY A 22 11.18 1.40 1.56
N ILE A 23 10.25 0.94 0.74
CA ILE A 23 8.87 1.42 0.60
C ILE A 23 7.93 0.30 1.01
N MET A 24 6.98 0.64 1.90
CA MET A 24 5.95 -0.28 2.35
C MET A 24 4.58 0.17 1.84
N LEU A 25 3.91 -0.72 1.11
CA LEU A 25 2.59 -0.51 0.53
C LEU A 25 1.60 -1.39 1.26
N VAL A 26 0.54 -0.79 1.80
CA VAL A 26 -0.47 -1.51 2.58
C VAL A 26 -1.82 -1.39 1.91
N TYR A 27 -2.48 -2.51 1.64
CA TYR A 27 -3.85 -2.57 1.14
C TYR A 27 -4.76 -3.30 2.12
N ASP A 28 -6.07 -3.16 1.96
CA ASP A 28 -7.06 -3.86 2.76
C ASP A 28 -7.58 -5.08 1.99
N ILE A 29 -7.48 -6.27 2.58
CA ILE A 29 -7.89 -7.53 1.92
C ILE A 29 -9.39 -7.60 1.62
N THR A 30 -10.20 -6.80 2.31
CA THR A 30 -11.65 -6.70 2.14
C THR A 30 -12.07 -5.60 1.15
N ASN A 31 -11.11 -4.84 0.60
CA ASN A 31 -11.38 -3.72 -0.30
C ASN A 31 -10.53 -3.80 -1.56
N ALA A 32 -11.11 -4.30 -2.66
CA ALA A 32 -10.44 -4.42 -3.95
C ALA A 32 -9.91 -3.08 -4.49
N LYS A 33 -10.63 -1.98 -4.24
CA LYS A 33 -10.23 -0.64 -4.70
C LYS A 33 -8.94 -0.16 -4.02
N SER A 34 -8.71 -0.59 -2.77
CA SER A 34 -7.46 -0.29 -2.06
C SER A 34 -6.26 -0.97 -2.73
N PHE A 35 -6.44 -2.19 -3.21
CA PHE A 35 -5.41 -2.93 -3.94
C PHE A 35 -5.13 -2.33 -5.32
N GLU A 36 -6.17 -1.92 -6.05
CA GLU A 36 -5.99 -1.23 -7.35
C GLU A 36 -5.19 0.08 -7.23
N ASN A 37 -5.36 0.79 -6.11
CA ASN A 37 -4.55 1.97 -5.85
C ASN A 37 -3.08 1.60 -5.64
N ILE A 38 -2.76 0.48 -4.96
CA ILE A 38 -1.37 0.04 -4.79
C ILE A 38 -0.69 -0.23 -6.14
N SER A 39 -1.36 -0.84 -7.09
CA SER A 39 -0.78 -1.06 -8.43
C SER A 39 -0.39 0.26 -9.12
N LYS A 40 -1.16 1.33 -8.91
CA LYS A 40 -0.82 2.67 -9.42
C LYS A 40 0.39 3.26 -8.69
N TRP A 41 0.46 3.10 -7.37
CA TRP A 41 1.60 3.54 -6.57
C TRP A 41 2.89 2.80 -6.95
N LEU A 42 2.83 1.48 -7.16
CA LEU A 42 3.97 0.68 -7.61
C LEU A 42 4.52 1.16 -8.93
N ARG A 43 3.66 1.44 -9.91
CA ARG A 43 4.08 2.01 -11.19
C ARG A 43 4.77 3.36 -11.02
N ASN A 44 4.22 4.23 -10.17
CA ASN A 44 4.83 5.53 -9.91
C ASN A 44 6.21 5.41 -9.24
N ILE A 45 6.34 4.47 -8.30
CA ILE A 45 7.62 4.13 -7.65
C ILE A 45 8.62 3.61 -8.68
N ASP A 46 8.19 2.71 -9.57
CA ASP A 46 9.04 2.16 -10.62
C ASP A 46 9.55 3.25 -11.59
N GLU A 47 8.73 4.26 -11.87
CA GLU A 47 9.09 5.38 -12.74
C GLU A 47 10.00 6.44 -12.06
N HIS A 48 9.98 6.57 -10.72
CA HIS A 48 10.62 7.69 -10.03
C HIS A 48 11.62 7.32 -8.92
N ALA A 49 11.65 6.06 -8.46
CA ALA A 49 12.55 5.61 -7.40
C ALA A 49 13.81 4.96 -7.98
N ASN A 50 14.89 4.97 -7.20
CA ASN A 50 16.10 4.21 -7.53
C ASN A 50 15.82 2.70 -7.50
N GLU A 51 16.54 1.96 -8.34
CA GLU A 51 16.47 0.49 -8.43
C GLU A 51 16.79 -0.21 -7.10
N ASP A 52 17.54 0.47 -6.22
CA ASP A 52 17.97 -0.04 -4.91
C ASP A 52 16.90 0.05 -3.79
N VAL A 53 15.71 0.58 -4.11
CA VAL A 53 14.65 0.73 -3.10
C VAL A 53 13.91 -0.58 -2.91
N GLU A 54 14.02 -1.17 -1.72
CA GLU A 54 13.31 -2.40 -1.36
C GLU A 54 11.80 -2.14 -1.27
N ARG A 55 10.96 -3.02 -1.82
CA ARG A 55 9.50 -2.83 -1.87
C ARG A 55 8.83 -3.95 -1.09
N MET A 56 7.94 -3.59 -0.16
CA MET A 56 7.13 -4.55 0.59
C MET A 56 5.65 -4.27 0.42
N LEU A 57 4.89 -5.31 0.03
CA LEU A 57 3.44 -5.25 -0.07
C LEU A 57 2.79 -5.99 1.11
N LEU A 58 1.91 -5.31 1.85
CA LEU A 58 1.23 -5.85 3.02
C LEU A 58 -0.29 -5.81 2.86
N GLY A 59 -0.93 -6.96 3.05
CA GLY A 59 -2.38 -7.06 3.21
C GLY A 59 -2.78 -6.82 4.66
N ASN A 60 -3.57 -5.78 4.91
CA ASN A 60 -4.15 -5.44 6.21
C ASN A 60 -5.54 -6.06 6.38
N LYS A 61 -6.00 -6.16 7.63
CA LYS A 61 -7.27 -6.80 8.05
C LYS A 61 -7.35 -8.31 7.80
N CYS A 62 -6.24 -9.01 7.98
CA CYS A 62 -6.17 -10.47 7.84
C CYS A 62 -7.07 -11.24 8.79
N ASP A 63 -7.56 -10.60 9.86
CA ASP A 63 -8.61 -11.11 10.74
C ASP A 63 -9.98 -11.27 10.03
N MET A 64 -10.21 -10.54 8.93
CA MET A 64 -11.44 -10.60 8.13
C MET A 64 -11.31 -11.53 6.92
N GLU A 65 -10.68 -12.69 7.08
CA GLU A 65 -10.40 -13.65 6.01
C GLU A 65 -11.69 -14.08 5.28
N ASP A 66 -12.81 -14.25 6.00
CA ASP A 66 -14.13 -14.58 5.43
C ASP A 66 -14.70 -13.50 4.50
N LYS A 67 -14.23 -12.25 4.63
CA LYS A 67 -14.62 -11.12 3.79
C LYS A 67 -13.54 -10.76 2.78
N ARG A 68 -12.52 -11.62 2.61
CA ARG A 68 -11.45 -11.38 1.64
C ARG A 68 -12.04 -11.30 0.24
N VAL A 69 -11.80 -10.16 -0.41
CA VAL A 69 -12.10 -9.94 -1.83
C VAL A 69 -10.83 -9.89 -2.67
N VAL A 70 -9.66 -9.72 -2.04
CA VAL A 70 -8.35 -9.73 -2.71
C VAL A 70 -7.64 -11.07 -2.43
N PRO A 71 -7.54 -11.97 -3.43
CA PRO A 71 -6.87 -13.26 -3.27
C PRO A 71 -5.39 -13.08 -2.87
N LYS A 72 -4.88 -13.98 -2.02
CA LYS A 72 -3.45 -13.96 -1.61
C LYS A 72 -2.52 -14.06 -2.81
N ALA A 73 -2.83 -14.94 -3.76
CA ALA A 73 -2.10 -15.10 -5.02
C ALA A 73 -2.02 -13.81 -5.86
N LYS A 74 -2.97 -12.88 -5.70
CA LYS A 74 -2.94 -11.58 -6.40
C LYS A 74 -1.96 -10.61 -5.74
N GLY A 75 -1.81 -10.68 -4.41
CA GLY A 75 -0.77 -9.94 -3.69
C GLY A 75 0.63 -10.46 -4.00
N GLU A 76 0.79 -11.78 -4.11
CA GLU A 76 2.09 -12.43 -4.40
C GLU A 76 2.61 -12.16 -5.82
N GLN A 77 1.74 -11.90 -6.79
CA GLN A 77 2.15 -11.53 -8.16
C GLN A 77 2.62 -10.08 -8.29
N VAL A 78 2.34 -9.24 -7.29
CA VAL A 78 2.53 -7.79 -7.34
C VAL A 78 3.68 -7.34 -6.43
N SER A 79 4.14 -8.24 -5.54
CA SER A 79 5.37 -8.07 -4.75
C SER A 79 6.59 -8.58 -5.51
#